data_AF-A0A7S3BHS1-F1
#
_entry.id   AF-A0A7S3BHS1-F1
#
_cell.length_a   1.000
_cell.length_b   1.000
_cell.length_c   1.000
_cell.angle_alpha   90.00
_cell.angle_beta   90.00
_cell.angle_gamma   90.00
#
_symmetry.space_group_name_H-M   'P 1'
#
loop_
_entity.id
_entity.type
_entity.pdbx_description
1 polymer ?
#
loop_
_entity_poly.entity_id
_entity_poly.type
_entity_poly.pdbx_seq_one_letter_code
_entity_poly.pdbx_strand_id
1 'polypeptide(L)'
;MLGTVYLVLYNSALCIGWAYLLYLTLDTLASSPDGASALYARVVDLLEPVQSAAVLEIVHCAVGLVRSGVFATTLQVFSRIGIVWGILRTTPEVQTHGAMASLLIMWSLTEVVRYAFYTVQLLKVPVPAALLWVRYSLFIVAYPVGITSELVLAVLATPHIQKMVAETDAYSIRLPNAWNFGLDYYWLILCCLLLYVP
;
A
#
# COMPACT_ATOMS: atom_id res chain seq x y z
N MET A 1 7.63 27.81 9.13
CA MET A 1 7.48 28.04 7.67
C MET A 1 8.14 26.94 6.86
N LEU A 2 9.42 26.61 7.09
CA LEU A 2 10.14 25.57 6.33
C LEU A 2 9.46 24.18 6.37
N GLY A 3 9.04 23.71 7.56
CA GLY A 3 8.34 22.42 7.69
C GLY A 3 7.01 22.35 6.93
N THR A 4 6.25 23.44 6.88
CA THR A 4 4.99 23.50 6.12
C THR A 4 5.25 23.46 4.62
N VAL A 5 6.25 24.19 4.12
CA VAL A 5 6.63 24.17 2.69
C VAL A 5 7.11 22.79 2.28
N TYR A 6 7.95 22.15 3.11
CA TYR A 6 8.38 20.77 2.90
C TYR A 6 7.19 19.81 2.81
N LEU A 7 6.25 19.87 3.76
CA LEU A 7 5.08 18.99 3.76
C LEU A 7 4.16 19.24 2.57
N VAL A 8 4.01 20.49 2.12
CA VAL A 8 3.25 20.82 0.90
C VAL A 8 3.90 20.19 -0.33
N LEU A 9 5.22 20.30 -0.48
CA LEU A 9 5.94 19.69 -1.59
C LEU A 9 5.86 18.16 -1.55
N TYR A 10 6.06 17.57 -0.38
CA TYR A 10 5.96 16.13 -0.15
C TYR A 10 4.58 15.58 -0.52
N ASN A 11 3.51 16.16 0.04
CA ASN A 11 2.14 15.73 -0.24
C ASN A 11 1.78 15.96 -1.72
N SER A 12 2.22 17.06 -2.33
CA SER A 12 1.94 17.33 -3.74
C SER A 12 2.65 16.34 -4.66
N ALA A 13 3.92 16.01 -4.37
CA ALA A 13 4.68 15.02 -5.13
C ALA A 13 4.03 13.63 -5.05
N LEU A 14 3.58 13.20 -3.86
CA LEU A 14 2.89 11.93 -3.70
C LEU A 14 1.50 11.93 -4.35
N CYS A 15 0.76 13.03 -4.26
CA CYS A 15 -0.50 13.19 -4.98
C CYS A 15 -0.31 12.99 -6.49
N ILE A 16 0.74 13.58 -7.07
CA ILE A 16 1.08 13.41 -8.50
C ILE A 16 1.50 11.97 -8.78
N GLY A 17 2.35 11.37 -7.93
CA GLY A 17 2.79 9.98 -8.08
C GLY A 17 1.63 9.00 -8.11
N TRP A 18 0.69 9.10 -7.16
CA TRP A 18 -0.50 8.26 -7.12
C TRP A 18 -1.48 8.55 -8.25
N ALA A 19 -1.63 9.81 -8.68
CA ALA A 19 -2.46 10.15 -9.84
C ALA A 19 -1.89 9.56 -11.13
N TYR A 20 -0.57 9.60 -11.30
CA TYR A 20 0.10 9.00 -12.44
C TYR A 20 0.03 7.47 -12.40
N LEU A 21 0.15 6.86 -11.21
CA LEU A 21 -0.06 5.43 -11.02
C LEU A 21 -1.49 5.00 -11.40
N LEU A 22 -2.50 5.78 -11.01
CA LEU A 22 -3.89 5.55 -11.41
C LEU A 22 -4.04 5.62 -12.93
N TYR A 23 -3.47 6.64 -13.56
CA TYR A 23 -3.48 6.77 -15.01
C TYR A 23 -2.85 5.56 -15.71
N LEU A 24 -1.64 5.16 -15.29
CA LEU A 24 -0.96 3.97 -15.85
C LEU A 24 -1.79 2.69 -15.67
N THR A 25 -2.44 2.55 -14.51
CA THR A 25 -3.31 1.40 -14.23
C THR A 25 -4.49 1.36 -15.18
N LEU A 26 -5.22 2.48 -15.33
CA LEU A 26 -6.38 2.55 -16.22
C LEU A 26 -6.00 2.42 -17.70
N ASP A 27 -4.92 3.05 -18.12
CA ASP A 27 -4.39 2.97 -19.49
C ASP A 27 -4.01 1.53 -19.87
N THR A 28 -3.37 0.81 -18.95
CA THR A 28 -2.97 -0.59 -19.18
C THR A 28 -4.17 -1.51 -19.26
N LEU A 29 -5.17 -1.33 -18.40
CA LEU A 29 -6.41 -2.10 -18.42
C LEU A 29 -7.25 -1.82 -19.68
N ALA A 30 -7.24 -0.59 -20.19
CA ALA A 30 -7.99 -0.22 -21.40
C ALA A 30 -7.28 -0.70 -22.68
N SER A 31 -5.95 -0.72 -22.70
CA SER A 31 -5.17 -0.96 -23.92
C SER A 31 -4.75 -2.41 -24.14
N SER A 32 -4.76 -3.24 -23.09
CA SER A 32 -4.21 -4.60 -23.15
C SER A 32 -5.33 -5.66 -23.03
N PRO A 33 -5.45 -6.59 -24.01
CA PRO A 33 -6.41 -7.70 -23.95
C PRO A 33 -6.21 -8.60 -22.71
N ASP A 34 -4.95 -8.79 -22.29
CA ASP A 34 -4.54 -9.55 -21.11
C ASP A 34 -4.10 -8.64 -19.95
N GLY A 35 -4.71 -7.45 -19.81
CA GLY A 35 -4.17 -6.31 -19.09
C GLY A 35 -3.71 -6.50 -17.65
N ALA A 36 -4.14 -7.55 -16.95
CA ALA A 36 -3.62 -7.88 -15.63
C ALA A 36 -2.17 -8.42 -15.66
N SER A 37 -1.77 -9.13 -16.72
CA SER A 37 -0.42 -9.72 -16.83
C SER A 37 0.68 -8.67 -17.08
N ALA A 38 0.34 -7.63 -17.84
CA ALA A 38 1.26 -6.52 -18.14
C ALA A 38 1.23 -5.41 -17.06
N LEU A 39 0.23 -5.42 -16.17
CA LEU A 39 0.00 -4.33 -15.22
C LEU A 39 1.17 -4.17 -14.25
N TYR A 40 1.59 -5.24 -13.59
CA TYR A 40 2.66 -5.17 -12.59
C TYR A 40 3.96 -4.67 -13.18
N ALA A 41 4.40 -5.22 -14.30
CA ALA A 41 5.62 -4.80 -14.97
C ALA A 41 5.63 -3.31 -15.33
N ARG A 42 4.47 -2.72 -15.62
CA ARG A 42 4.35 -1.31 -16.00
C ARG A 42 4.24 -0.35 -14.82
N VAL A 43 3.71 -0.80 -13.69
CA VAL A 43 3.46 0.06 -12.52
C VAL A 43 4.50 -0.09 -11.41
N VAL A 44 5.24 -1.20 -11.35
CA VAL A 44 6.15 -1.54 -10.24
C VAL A 44 7.20 -0.47 -9.98
N ASP A 45 7.84 0.05 -11.03
CA ASP A 45 8.91 1.05 -10.93
C ASP A 45 8.42 2.38 -10.32
N LEU A 46 7.12 2.64 -10.40
CA LEU A 46 6.48 3.80 -9.76
C LEU A 46 5.87 3.44 -8.41
N LEU A 47 5.21 2.28 -8.31
CA LEU A 47 4.51 1.81 -7.11
C LEU A 47 5.47 1.64 -5.93
N GLU A 48 6.60 0.96 -6.13
CA GLU A 48 7.57 0.67 -5.07
C GLU A 48 8.10 1.95 -4.40
N PRO A 49 8.64 2.96 -5.13
CA PRO A 49 9.14 4.18 -4.50
C PRO A 49 8.01 5.04 -3.91
N VAL A 50 6.87 5.17 -4.60
CA VAL A 50 5.74 5.99 -4.12
C VAL A 50 5.15 5.40 -2.83
N GLN A 51 5.01 4.08 -2.74
CA GLN A 51 4.54 3.41 -1.52
C GLN A 51 5.60 3.48 -0.41
N SER A 52 6.89 3.32 -0.75
CA SER A 52 7.99 3.38 0.23
C SER A 52 8.17 4.78 0.83
N ALA A 53 7.85 5.83 0.07
CA ALA A 53 7.85 7.19 0.57
C ALA A 53 6.92 7.38 1.78
N ALA A 54 5.84 6.58 1.91
CA ALA A 54 4.93 6.64 3.06
C ALA A 54 5.62 6.29 4.39
N VAL A 55 6.78 5.64 4.38
CA VAL A 55 7.61 5.42 5.60
C VAL A 55 8.03 6.76 6.21
N LEU A 56 8.22 7.80 5.40
CA LEU A 56 8.51 9.15 5.90
C LEU A 56 7.35 9.73 6.73
N GLU A 57 6.10 9.29 6.52
CA GLU A 57 4.98 9.72 7.36
C GLU A 57 5.15 9.28 8.81
N ILE A 58 5.72 8.09 9.04
CA ILE A 58 6.04 7.61 10.39
C ILE A 58 7.05 8.54 11.03
N VAL A 59 8.07 8.96 10.28
CA VAL A 59 9.09 9.91 10.73
C VAL A 59 8.47 11.27 11.02
N HIS A 60 7.58 11.76 10.17
CA HIS A 60 6.88 13.04 10.40
C HIS A 60 6.05 13.01 11.69
N CYS A 61 5.39 11.90 11.98
CA CYS A 61 4.65 11.72 13.22
C CYS A 61 5.59 11.64 14.43
N ALA A 62 6.69 10.88 14.32
CA ALA A 62 7.65 10.68 15.40
C ALA A 62 8.38 11.96 15.80
N VAL A 63 8.70 12.82 14.83
CA VAL A 63 9.34 14.13 15.05
C VAL A 63 8.32 15.21 15.46
N GLY A 64 7.01 14.90 15.43
CA GLY A 64 5.95 15.84 15.76
C GLY A 64 5.68 16.89 14.69
N LEU A 65 6.12 16.67 13.45
CA LEU A 65 5.76 17.49 12.28
C LEU A 65 4.27 17.38 11.96
N VAL A 66 3.68 16.21 12.20
CA VAL A 66 2.25 15.94 12.00
C VAL A 66 1.65 15.43 13.31
N ARG A 67 0.47 15.94 13.68
CA ARG A 67 -0.28 15.52 14.87
C ARG A 67 -1.08 14.24 14.58
N SER A 68 -0.39 13.12 14.41
CA SER A 68 -0.99 11.80 14.29
C SER A 68 -0.31 10.82 15.26
N GLY A 69 -1.04 9.78 15.66
CA GLY A 69 -0.48 8.73 16.52
C GLY A 69 0.54 7.89 15.77
N VAL A 70 1.80 7.92 16.23
CA VAL A 70 2.93 7.19 15.59
C VAL A 70 2.60 5.71 15.41
N PHE A 71 2.05 5.05 16.43
CA PHE A 71 1.70 3.63 16.38
C PHE A 71 0.66 3.30 15.30
N ALA A 72 -0.42 4.08 15.21
CA ALA A 72 -1.46 3.87 14.22
C ALA A 72 -0.94 4.10 12.78
N THR A 73 -0.18 5.17 12.57
CA THR A 73 0.47 5.45 11.27
C THR A 73 1.46 4.35 10.89
N THR A 74 2.18 3.82 11.87
CA THR A 74 3.14 2.72 11.68
C THR A 74 2.42 1.46 11.18
N LEU A 75 1.37 1.01 11.88
CA LEU A 75 0.58 -0.15 11.46
C LEU A 75 -0.01 0.02 10.05
N GLN A 76 -0.56 1.20 9.77
CA GLN A 76 -1.14 1.51 8.46
C GLN A 76 -0.11 1.44 7.32
N VAL A 77 1.06 2.05 7.50
CA VAL A 77 2.12 2.07 6.49
C VAL A 77 2.73 0.69 6.30
N PHE A 78 3.04 -0.02 7.39
CA PHE A 78 3.62 -1.36 7.32
C PHE A 78 2.69 -2.37 6.66
N SER A 79 1.37 -2.29 6.88
CA SER A 79 0.42 -3.17 6.19
C SER A 79 0.58 -3.09 4.68
N ARG A 80 0.59 -1.86 4.13
CA ARG A 80 0.69 -1.66 2.67
C ARG A 80 2.07 -1.97 2.12
N ILE A 81 3.14 -1.66 2.87
CA ILE A 81 4.50 -2.06 2.52
C ILE A 81 4.59 -3.59 2.45
N GLY A 82 3.96 -4.30 3.39
CA GLY A 82 3.88 -5.76 3.39
C GLY A 82 3.20 -6.32 2.14
N ILE A 83 2.13 -5.70 1.66
CA ILE A 83 1.50 -6.13 0.40
C ILE A 83 2.43 -5.89 -0.80
N VAL A 84 3.03 -4.71 -0.95
CA VAL A 84 3.86 -4.39 -2.13
C VAL A 84 5.16 -5.21 -2.15
N TRP A 85 5.94 -5.11 -1.07
CA TRP A 85 7.26 -5.73 -0.99
C TRP A 85 7.19 -7.19 -0.60
N GLY A 86 6.21 -7.55 0.22
CA GLY A 86 6.11 -8.87 0.80
C GLY A 86 5.19 -9.86 0.07
N ILE A 87 4.26 -9.37 -0.75
CA ILE A 87 3.34 -10.25 -1.49
C ILE A 87 3.55 -10.07 -2.99
N LEU A 88 3.39 -8.84 -3.49
CA LEU A 88 3.48 -8.60 -4.94
C LEU A 88 4.90 -8.86 -5.45
N ARG A 89 5.94 -8.38 -4.75
CA ARG A 89 7.33 -8.55 -5.21
C ARG A 89 7.84 -9.99 -5.07
N THR A 90 7.40 -10.72 -4.05
CA THR A 90 7.88 -12.10 -3.78
C THR A 90 7.18 -13.14 -4.63
N THR A 91 5.95 -12.87 -5.07
CA THR A 91 5.09 -13.87 -5.71
C THR A 91 4.63 -13.38 -7.08
N PRO A 92 5.40 -13.62 -8.15
CA PRO A 92 5.04 -13.23 -9.51
C PRO A 92 3.68 -13.77 -9.98
N GLU A 93 3.25 -14.91 -9.45
CA GLU A 93 2.02 -15.59 -9.85
C GLU A 93 0.74 -14.81 -9.47
N VAL A 94 0.77 -14.01 -8.40
CA VAL A 94 -0.40 -13.21 -7.99
C VAL A 94 -0.49 -11.88 -8.73
N GLN A 95 0.58 -11.45 -9.39
CA GLN A 95 0.65 -10.17 -10.11
C GLN A 95 -0.30 -10.09 -11.30
N THR A 96 -0.66 -11.24 -11.88
CA THR A 96 -1.54 -11.33 -13.04
C THR A 96 -3.02 -11.44 -12.66
N HIS A 97 -3.33 -11.49 -11.36
CA HIS A 97 -4.69 -11.67 -10.88
C HIS A 97 -5.48 -10.35 -10.94
N GLY A 98 -6.76 -10.40 -11.33
CA GLY A 98 -7.62 -9.21 -11.45
C GLY A 98 -7.78 -8.41 -10.16
N ALA A 99 -7.59 -9.05 -8.99
CA ALA A 99 -7.57 -8.38 -7.69
C ALA A 99 -6.46 -7.32 -7.57
N MET A 100 -5.36 -7.46 -8.32
CA MET A 100 -4.31 -6.45 -8.34
C MET A 100 -4.79 -5.13 -8.97
N ALA A 101 -5.58 -5.21 -10.04
CA ALA A 101 -6.13 -4.03 -10.70
C ALA A 101 -7.09 -3.27 -9.77
N SER A 102 -8.02 -3.98 -9.11
CA SER A 102 -8.93 -3.36 -8.14
C SER A 102 -8.20 -2.76 -6.94
N LEU A 103 -7.16 -3.45 -6.45
CA LEU A 103 -6.29 -2.93 -5.40
C LEU A 103 -5.67 -1.59 -5.79
N LEU A 104 -4.97 -1.54 -6.93
CA LEU A 104 -4.25 -0.36 -7.38
C LEU A 104 -5.17 0.81 -7.67
N ILE A 105 -6.34 0.58 -8.27
CA ILE A 105 -7.32 1.65 -8.51
C ILE A 105 -7.81 2.22 -7.18
N MET A 106 -8.23 1.38 -6.23
CA MET A 106 -8.74 1.85 -4.94
C MET A 106 -7.67 2.54 -4.10
N TRP A 107 -6.47 1.98 -4.05
CA TRP A 107 -5.33 2.60 -3.38
C TRP A 107 -5.00 3.95 -4.00
N SER A 108 -4.85 4.03 -5.32
CA SER A 108 -4.50 5.30 -5.97
C SER A 108 -5.58 6.36 -5.77
N LEU A 109 -6.86 6.01 -5.88
CA LEU A 109 -7.96 6.95 -5.63
C LEU A 109 -7.95 7.47 -4.20
N THR A 110 -7.80 6.58 -3.21
CA THR A 110 -7.78 6.98 -1.80
C THR A 110 -6.58 7.86 -1.48
N GLU A 111 -5.42 7.53 -2.04
CA GLU A 111 -4.18 8.26 -1.82
C GLU A 111 -4.17 9.64 -2.47
N VAL A 112 -4.61 9.77 -3.72
CA VAL A 112 -4.75 11.07 -4.40
C VAL A 112 -5.63 12.01 -3.57
N VAL A 113 -6.79 11.53 -3.12
CA VAL A 113 -7.70 12.33 -2.30
C VAL A 113 -7.10 12.68 -0.94
N ARG A 114 -6.36 11.74 -0.32
CA ARG A 114 -5.69 11.94 0.96
C ARG A 114 -4.64 13.03 0.89
N TYR A 115 -3.71 12.92 -0.06
CA TYR A 115 -2.63 13.89 -0.21
C TYR A 115 -3.12 15.25 -0.71
N ALA A 116 -4.09 15.28 -1.64
CA ALA A 116 -4.71 16.53 -2.06
C ALA A 116 -5.35 17.28 -0.88
N PHE A 117 -6.07 16.56 -0.02
CA PHE A 117 -6.66 17.13 1.19
C PHE A 117 -5.60 17.67 2.16
N TYR A 118 -4.52 16.91 2.41
CA TYR A 118 -3.43 17.37 3.28
C TYR A 118 -2.72 18.61 2.73
N THR A 119 -2.48 18.67 1.43
CA THR A 119 -1.91 19.88 0.79
C THR A 119 -2.80 21.09 1.00
N VAL A 120 -4.12 20.99 0.76
CA VAL A 120 -5.04 22.13 0.93
C VAL A 120 -5.12 22.56 2.40
N GLN A 121 -5.16 21.62 3.34
CA GLN A 121 -5.13 21.94 4.78
C GLN A 121 -3.87 22.71 5.19
N LEU A 122 -2.70 22.33 4.66
CA LEU A 122 -1.43 22.99 4.95
C LEU A 122 -1.35 24.40 4.36
N LEU A 123 -2.00 24.65 3.23
CA LEU A 123 -2.10 25.96 2.60
C LEU A 123 -3.02 26.93 3.36
N LYS A 124 -3.74 26.45 4.39
CA LYS A 124 -4.71 27.23 5.19
C LYS A 124 -5.80 27.90 4.34
N VAL A 125 -6.11 27.33 3.19
CA VAL A 125 -7.21 27.73 2.31
C VAL A 125 -8.45 26.91 2.69
N PRO A 126 -9.67 27.47 2.60
CA PRO A 126 -10.89 26.68 2.78
C PRO A 126 -10.88 25.45 1.86
N VAL A 127 -11.11 24.27 2.45
CA VAL A 127 -11.14 23.02 1.69
C VAL A 127 -12.39 23.02 0.79
N PRO A 128 -12.25 22.76 -0.53
CA PRO A 128 -13.39 22.67 -1.42
C PRO A 128 -14.41 21.62 -0.96
N ALA A 129 -15.70 21.96 -1.00
CA ALA A 129 -16.77 21.06 -0.57
C ALA A 129 -16.77 19.73 -1.35
N ALA A 130 -16.46 19.79 -2.64
CA ALA A 130 -16.31 18.59 -3.48
C ALA A 130 -15.21 17.66 -2.97
N LEU A 131 -14.05 18.18 -2.57
CA LEU A 131 -12.93 17.36 -2.07
C LEU A 131 -13.27 16.71 -0.72
N LEU A 132 -13.95 17.45 0.17
CA LEU A 132 -14.47 16.89 1.42
C LEU A 132 -15.48 15.77 1.15
N TRP A 133 -16.43 16.01 0.22
CA TRP A 133 -17.44 15.03 -0.13
C TRP A 133 -16.81 13.75 -0.69
N VAL A 134 -15.91 13.87 -1.67
CA VAL A 134 -15.19 12.71 -2.24
C VAL A 134 -14.43 11.97 -1.15
N ARG A 135 -13.73 12.68 -0.26
CA ARG A 135 -12.99 12.04 0.84
C ARG A 135 -13.88 11.17 1.73
N TYR A 136 -15.05 11.66 2.11
CA TYR A 136 -15.95 10.92 3.01
C TYR A 136 -16.80 9.87 2.29
N SER A 137 -17.15 10.08 1.02
CA SER A 137 -17.94 9.13 0.23
C SER A 137 -17.09 8.00 -0.34
N LEU A 138 -15.87 8.29 -0.80
CA LEU A 138 -14.98 7.29 -1.41
C LEU A 138 -14.65 6.17 -0.44
N PHE A 139 -14.52 6.47 0.85
CA PHE A 139 -14.23 5.47 1.88
C PHE A 139 -15.23 4.31 1.89
N ILE A 140 -16.50 4.57 1.61
CA ILE A 140 -17.57 3.56 1.61
C ILE A 140 -17.30 2.45 0.59
N VAL A 141 -16.74 2.80 -0.57
CA VAL A 141 -16.46 1.84 -1.65
C VAL A 141 -15.02 1.36 -1.59
N ALA A 142 -14.07 2.27 -1.38
CA ALA A 142 -12.66 1.96 -1.44
C ALA A 142 -12.20 1.06 -0.28
N TYR A 143 -12.83 1.16 0.89
CA TYR A 143 -12.50 0.32 2.03
C TYR A 143 -12.83 -1.16 1.79
N PRO A 144 -14.07 -1.57 1.46
CA PRO A 144 -14.38 -2.98 1.22
C PRO A 144 -13.64 -3.54 0.00
N VAL A 145 -13.54 -2.77 -1.09
CA VAL A 145 -12.86 -3.25 -2.32
C VAL A 145 -11.34 -3.36 -2.10
N GLY A 146 -10.74 -2.38 -1.42
CA GLY A 146 -9.32 -2.39 -1.08
C GLY A 146 -8.95 -3.59 -0.22
N ILE A 147 -9.63 -3.75 0.92
CA ILE A 147 -9.36 -4.86 1.85
C ILE A 147 -9.62 -6.21 1.19
N THR A 148 -10.73 -6.37 0.46
CA THR A 148 -11.02 -7.64 -0.22
C THR A 148 -9.92 -7.97 -1.23
N SER A 149 -9.40 -6.97 -1.96
CA SER A 149 -8.32 -7.18 -2.92
C SER A 149 -7.00 -7.57 -2.22
N GLU A 150 -6.66 -6.92 -1.10
CA GLU A 150 -5.50 -7.27 -0.27
C GLU A 150 -5.59 -8.71 0.25
N LEU A 151 -6.73 -9.08 0.81
CA LEU A 151 -6.98 -10.43 1.34
C LEU A 151 -6.90 -11.49 0.25
N VAL A 152 -7.53 -11.25 -0.91
CA VAL A 152 -7.47 -12.20 -2.03
C VAL A 152 -6.04 -12.42 -2.49
N LEU A 153 -5.26 -11.35 -2.69
CA LEU A 153 -3.86 -11.47 -3.12
C LEU A 153 -3.00 -12.16 -2.07
N ALA A 154 -3.21 -11.86 -0.78
CA ALA A 154 -2.48 -12.49 0.30
C ALA A 154 -2.81 -14.00 0.44
N VAL A 155 -4.09 -14.37 0.36
CA VAL A 155 -4.53 -15.78 0.40
C VAL A 155 -3.98 -16.54 -0.81
N LEU A 156 -4.02 -15.95 -2.01
CA LEU A 156 -3.44 -16.57 -3.20
C LEU A 156 -1.92 -16.69 -3.11
N ALA A 157 -1.23 -15.75 -2.48
CA ALA A 157 0.22 -15.80 -2.31
C ALA A 157 0.66 -16.81 -1.25
N THR A 158 -0.19 -17.10 -0.26
CA THR A 158 0.10 -17.98 0.87
C THR A 158 0.70 -19.35 0.46
N PRO A 159 0.09 -20.15 -0.44
CA PRO A 159 0.65 -21.45 -0.83
C PRO A 159 1.97 -21.34 -1.61
N HIS A 160 2.18 -20.25 -2.37
CA HIS A 160 3.43 -20.01 -3.09
C HIS A 160 4.56 -19.66 -2.11
N ILE A 161 4.25 -18.82 -1.12
CA ILE A 161 5.19 -18.43 -0.08
C ILE A 161 5.57 -19.62 0.79
N GLN A 162 4.62 -20.49 1.15
CA GLN A 162 4.91 -21.74 1.87
C GLN A 162 5.90 -22.63 1.11
N LYS A 163 5.73 -22.79 -0.20
CA LYS A 163 6.67 -23.56 -1.03
C LYS A 163 8.05 -22.89 -1.10
N MET A 164 8.09 -21.58 -1.30
CA MET A 164 9.34 -20.81 -1.34
C MET A 164 10.14 -20.95 -0.02
N VAL A 165 9.46 -20.83 1.12
CA VAL A 165 10.06 -21.00 2.44
C VAL A 165 10.54 -22.45 2.65
N ALA A 166 9.76 -23.44 2.22
CA ALA A 166 10.13 -24.85 2.35
C ALA A 166 11.35 -25.24 1.49
N GLU A 167 11.51 -24.65 0.31
CA GLU A 167 12.57 -24.99 -0.64
C GLU A 167 13.85 -24.17 -0.45
N THR A 168 13.73 -22.90 -0.06
CA THR A 168 14.87 -21.95 -0.10
C THR A 168 15.36 -21.52 1.29
N ASP A 169 14.61 -21.80 2.37
CA ASP A 169 14.82 -21.23 3.72
C ASP A 169 15.03 -19.70 3.70
N ALA A 170 14.55 -19.05 2.64
CA ALA A 170 14.70 -17.62 2.43
C ALA A 170 13.68 -16.90 3.31
N TYR A 171 14.16 -15.93 4.10
CA TYR A 171 13.38 -15.13 5.05
C TYR A 171 12.87 -15.85 6.31
N SER A 172 13.31 -17.08 6.57
CA SER A 172 13.10 -17.80 7.84
C SER A 172 14.38 -17.78 8.69
N ILE A 173 14.37 -17.08 9.82
CA ILE A 173 15.46 -17.19 10.80
C ILE A 173 15.18 -18.41 11.67
N ARG A 174 15.79 -19.55 11.32
CA ARG A 174 15.77 -20.75 12.17
C ARG A 174 16.84 -20.61 13.27
N LEU A 175 16.41 -20.56 14.53
CA LEU A 175 17.35 -20.61 15.66
C LEU A 175 17.63 -22.08 16.04
N PRO A 176 18.88 -22.45 16.38
CA PRO A 176 19.31 -23.83 16.57
C PRO A 176 18.95 -24.37 17.97
N ASN A 177 17.71 -24.22 18.43
CA ASN A 177 17.30 -24.70 19.75
C ASN A 177 15.90 -25.33 19.75
N ALA A 178 15.65 -26.25 20.68
CA ALA A 178 14.45 -27.11 20.78
C ALA A 178 13.12 -26.34 20.98
N TRP A 179 13.18 -25.03 21.23
CA TRP A 179 12.04 -24.12 21.31
C TRP A 179 12.09 -23.19 20.09
N ASN A 180 11.82 -23.75 18.92
CA ASN A 180 11.99 -23.06 17.65
C ASN A 180 10.91 -22.00 17.43
N PHE A 181 11.00 -20.87 18.15
CA PHE A 181 10.38 -19.60 17.77
C PHE A 181 11.19 -18.99 16.62
N GLY A 182 11.10 -19.61 15.45
CA GLY A 182 11.57 -19.00 14.20
C GLY A 182 10.49 -18.04 13.71
N LEU A 183 10.88 -16.81 13.37
CA LEU A 183 9.99 -15.89 12.66
C LEU A 183 9.89 -16.38 11.22
N ASP A 184 8.94 -17.26 10.97
CA ASP A 184 8.64 -17.77 9.65
C ASP A 184 7.81 -16.73 8.89
N TYR A 185 8.20 -16.44 7.66
CA TYR A 185 7.51 -15.46 6.82
C TYR A 185 6.03 -15.83 6.59
N TYR A 186 5.74 -17.13 6.54
CA TYR A 186 4.37 -17.65 6.49
C TYR A 186 3.55 -17.28 7.73
N TRP A 187 4.10 -17.49 8.93
CA TRP A 187 3.40 -17.18 10.19
C TRP A 187 3.20 -15.67 10.35
N LEU A 188 4.13 -14.85 9.86
CA LEU A 188 3.99 -13.39 9.86
C LEU A 188 2.81 -12.94 8.99
N ILE A 189 2.70 -13.45 7.76
CA ILE A 189 1.56 -13.14 6.87
C ILE A 189 0.24 -13.61 7.48
N LEU A 190 0.21 -14.83 8.04
CA LEU A 190 -1.01 -15.36 8.67
C LEU A 190 -1.44 -14.52 9.88
N CYS A 191 -0.51 -14.08 10.72
CA CYS A 191 -0.79 -13.16 11.82
C CYS A 191 -1.31 -11.80 11.30
N CYS A 192 -0.74 -11.26 10.23
CA CYS A 192 -1.23 -10.02 9.59
C CYS A 192 -2.65 -10.20 9.02
N LEU A 193 -2.96 -11.36 8.44
CA LEU A 193 -4.29 -11.70 7.94
C LEU A 193 -5.31 -11.83 9.07
N LEU A 194 -4.93 -12.43 10.19
CA LEU A 194 -5.79 -12.56 11.37
C LEU A 194 -6.06 -11.21 12.05
N LEU A 195 -5.09 -10.29 12.03
CA LEU A 195 -5.27 -8.90 12.48
C LEU A 195 -6.18 -8.07 11.56
N TYR A 196 -6.42 -8.55 10.34
CA TYR A 196 -7.29 -7.90 9.35
C TYR A 196 -8.77 -8.28 9.50
N VAL A 197 -9.07 -9.39 10.18
CA VAL A 197 -10.44 -9.82 10.47
C VAL A 197 -10.82 -9.27 11.85
N PRO A 198 -11.84 -8.40 11.97
CA PRO A 198 -12.22 -7.80 13.25
C PRO A 198 -12.79 -8.79 14.25
#